data_AF-A0A5E4J124-F1
#
_entry.id   AF-A0A5E4J124-F1
#
_cell.length_a   1.000
_cell.length_b   1.000
_cell.length_c   1.000
_cell.angle_alpha   90.00
_cell.angle_beta   90.00
_cell.angle_gamma   90.00
#
_symmetry.space_group_name_H-M   'P 1'
#
loop_
_entity.id
_entity.type
_entity.pdbx_description
1 polymer ?
#
loop_
_entity_poly.entity_id
_entity_poly.type
_entity_poly.pdbx_seq_one_letter_code
_entity_poly.pdbx_strand_id
1 'polypeptide(L)'
;MNDVNVNVQIDEYTNRVLGVVKEKYGLKDKGQALVKFTHEFGEEYVEKEVSEESLKRTIAICNETFKKYGNKPMKKESLKKLFE
;
A
#
# COMPACT_ATOMS: atom_id res chain seq x y z
N MET A 1 -6.65 -10.14 -11.12
CA MET A 1 -5.30 -10.39 -10.59
C MET A 1 -4.76 -11.57 -11.35
N ASN A 2 -3.59 -11.42 -11.97
CA ASN A 2 -2.90 -12.56 -12.57
C ASN A 2 -2.14 -13.25 -11.45
N ASP A 3 -2.52 -14.48 -11.12
CA ASP A 3 -1.79 -15.27 -10.14
C ASP A 3 -0.51 -15.82 -10.80
N VAL A 4 0.62 -15.59 -10.14
CA VAL A 4 1.93 -16.08 -10.57
C VAL A 4 2.34 -17.22 -9.64
N ASN A 5 2.62 -18.38 -10.20
CA ASN A 5 3.10 -19.52 -9.43
C ASN A 5 4.60 -19.39 -9.18
N VAL A 6 5.00 -19.51 -7.92
CA VAL A 6 6.41 -19.57 -7.52
C VAL A 6 6.66 -20.87 -6.77
N ASN A 7 7.80 -21.51 -7.04
CA ASN A 7 8.29 -22.64 -6.25
C ASN A 7 9.55 -22.18 -5.52
N VAL A 8 9.52 -22.21 -4.19
CA VAL A 8 10.59 -21.71 -3.33
C VAL A 8 11.00 -22.77 -2.32
N GLN A 9 12.30 -22.89 -2.09
CA GLN A 9 12.85 -23.65 -0.98
C GLN A 9 13.01 -22.68 0.19
N ILE A 10 12.43 -23.02 1.33
CA ILE A 10 12.50 -22.22 2.56
C ILE A 10 13.09 -23.05 3.69
N ASP A 11 13.75 -22.38 4.62
CA ASP A 11 14.27 -23.04 5.82
C ASP A 11 13.14 -23.36 6.82
N GLU A 12 13.49 -24.16 7.83
CA GLU A 12 12.52 -24.63 8.83
C GLU A 12 11.97 -23.47 9.70
N TYR A 13 12.79 -22.45 9.96
CA TYR A 13 12.37 -21.27 10.69
C TYR A 13 11.29 -20.49 9.93
N THR A 14 11.52 -20.21 8.66
CA THR A 14 10.58 -19.54 7.75
C THR A 14 9.28 -20.33 7.65
N ASN A 15 9.38 -21.66 7.54
CA ASN A 15 8.21 -22.54 7.50
C ASN A 15 7.35 -22.44 8.77
N ARG A 16 7.97 -22.28 9.95
CA ARG A 16 7.28 -22.06 11.23
C ARG A 16 6.65 -20.68 11.30
N VAL A 17 7.38 -19.63 10.91
CA VAL A 17 6.87 -18.25 10.88
C VAL A 17 5.65 -18.14 9.99
N LEU A 18 5.72 -18.66 8.75
CA LEU A 18 4.58 -18.67 7.83
C LEU A 18 3.39 -19.47 8.39
N GLY A 19 3.64 -20.53 9.17
CA GLY A 19 2.59 -21.25 9.89
C GLY A 19 1.87 -20.36 10.92
N VAL A 20 2.62 -19.63 11.76
CA VAL A 20 2.04 -18.71 12.75
C VAL A 20 1.28 -17.58 12.07
N VAL A 21 1.83 -16.99 11.01
CA VAL A 21 1.15 -15.95 10.22
C VAL A 21 -0.13 -16.50 9.61
N LYS A 22 -0.10 -17.71 9.05
CA LYS A 22 -1.29 -18.36 8.48
C LYS A 22 -2.42 -18.45 9.50
N GLU A 23 -2.15 -18.99 10.68
CA GLU A 23 -3.14 -19.15 11.74
C GLU A 23 -3.60 -17.80 12.32
N LYS A 24 -2.68 -16.86 12.51
CA LYS A 24 -2.97 -15.51 13.02
C LYS A 24 -4.00 -14.77 12.16
N TYR A 25 -3.91 -14.91 10.83
CA TYR A 25 -4.79 -14.22 9.88
C TYR A 25 -5.89 -15.13 9.29
N GLY A 26 -6.03 -16.37 9.76
CA GLY A 26 -7.05 -17.31 9.27
C GLY A 26 -6.91 -17.68 7.79
N LEU A 27 -5.68 -17.77 7.29
CA LEU A 27 -5.39 -17.99 5.87
C LEU A 27 -5.45 -19.47 5.50
N LYS A 28 -5.74 -19.76 4.23
CA LYS A 28 -5.93 -21.13 3.73
C LYS A 28 -4.61 -21.91 3.68
N ASP A 29 -3.55 -21.27 3.21
CA ASP A 29 -2.26 -21.90 2.98
C ASP A 29 -1.08 -20.96 3.28
N LYS A 30 0.13 -21.53 3.34
CA LYS A 30 1.36 -20.77 3.61
C LYS A 30 1.74 -19.81 2.46
N GLY A 31 1.26 -20.07 1.25
CA GLY A 31 1.44 -19.16 0.12
C GLY A 31 0.69 -17.85 0.35
N GLN A 32 -0.57 -17.93 0.81
CA GLN A 32 -1.34 -16.77 1.23
C GLN A 32 -0.68 -16.03 2.39
N ALA A 33 -0.11 -16.76 3.36
CA ALA A 33 0.64 -16.16 4.46
C ALA A 33 1.88 -15.39 3.97
N LEU A 34 2.61 -15.95 3.00
CA LEU A 34 3.75 -15.28 2.37
C LEU A 34 3.31 -14.03 1.61
N VAL A 35 2.25 -14.10 0.80
CA VAL A 35 1.70 -12.94 0.08
C VAL A 35 1.30 -11.84 1.06
N LYS A 36 0.58 -12.19 2.12
CA LYS A 36 0.18 -11.24 3.17
C LYS A 36 1.38 -10.59 3.83
N PHE A 37 2.38 -11.39 4.21
CA PHE A 37 3.62 -10.91 4.79
C PHE A 37 4.35 -9.93 3.86
N THR A 38 4.48 -10.27 2.57
CA THR A 38 5.08 -9.39 1.56
C THR A 38 4.28 -8.11 1.36
N HIS A 39 2.95 -8.12 1.46
CA HIS A 39 2.17 -6.88 1.37
C HIS A 39 2.31 -5.98 2.61
N GLU A 40 2.62 -6.56 3.78
CA GLU A 40 2.84 -5.81 5.03
C GLU A 40 4.26 -5.22 5.11
N PHE A 41 5.28 -5.95 4.66
CA PHE A 41 6.69 -5.56 4.80
C PHE A 41 7.38 -5.19 3.48
N GLY A 42 6.77 -5.49 2.34
CA GLY A 42 7.37 -5.32 1.02
C GLY A 42 7.47 -3.87 0.57
N GLU A 43 6.64 -2.96 1.10
CA GLU A 43 6.70 -1.53 0.78
C GLU A 43 8.04 -0.89 1.13
N GLU A 44 8.75 -1.44 2.13
CA GLU A 44 10.12 -1.00 2.47
C GLU A 44 11.13 -1.31 1.36
N TYR A 45 10.85 -2.33 0.53
CA TYR A 45 11.76 -2.78 -0.53
C TYR A 45 11.33 -2.28 -1.91
N VAL A 46 10.02 -2.31 -2.18
CA VAL A 46 9.43 -1.92 -3.47
C VAL A 46 8.10 -1.22 -3.19
N GLU A 47 8.00 0.05 -3.60
CA GLU A 47 6.75 0.78 -3.53
C GLU A 47 5.66 0.04 -4.34
N LYS A 48 4.46 -0.05 -3.76
CA LYS A 48 3.31 -0.61 -4.48
C LYS A 48 2.99 0.28 -5.68
N GLU A 49 2.75 -0.34 -6.83
CA GLU A 49 2.25 0.39 -7.99
C GLU A 49 0.94 1.11 -7.62
N VAL A 50 0.95 2.43 -7.76
CA VAL A 50 -0.24 3.26 -7.58
C VAL A 50 -1.16 3.00 -8.76
N SER A 51 -2.45 2.77 -8.51
CA SER A 51 -3.39 2.59 -9.63
C SER A 51 -3.36 3.81 -10.55
N GLU A 52 -3.40 3.57 -11.86
CA GLU A 52 -3.39 4.65 -12.86
C GLU A 52 -4.57 5.62 -12.63
N GLU A 53 -5.70 5.11 -12.14
CA GLU A 53 -6.86 5.90 -11.77
C GLU A 53 -6.57 6.84 -10.59
N SER A 54 -5.95 6.33 -9.52
CA SER A 54 -5.54 7.15 -8.37
C SER A 54 -4.56 8.25 -8.80
N LEU A 55 -3.62 7.93 -9.69
CA LEU A 55 -2.67 8.90 -10.23
C LEU A 55 -3.38 10.00 -11.03
N LYS A 56 -4.29 9.62 -11.93
CA LYS A 56 -5.10 10.55 -12.74
C LYS A 56 -5.96 11.46 -11.86
N ARG A 57 -6.59 10.92 -10.81
CA ARG A 57 -7.37 11.71 -9.85
C ARG A 57 -6.51 12.73 -9.12
N THR A 58 -5.34 12.33 -8.60
CA THR A 58 -4.42 13.26 -7.93
C THR A 58 -3.96 14.38 -8.86
N ILE A 59 -3.58 14.04 -10.10
CA ILE A 59 -3.16 15.03 -11.11
C ILE A 59 -4.31 16.00 -11.43
N ALA A 60 -5.54 15.51 -11.58
CA ALA A 60 -6.71 16.34 -11.83
C ALA A 60 -6.96 17.34 -10.68
N ILE A 61 -6.95 16.86 -9.43
CA ILE A 61 -7.14 17.69 -8.23
C ILE A 61 -6.04 18.74 -8.13
N CYS A 62 -4.78 18.37 -8.34
CA CYS A 62 -3.65 19.31 -8.35
C CYS A 62 -3.84 20.40 -9.42
N ASN A 63 -4.23 20.02 -10.64
CA ASN A 63 -4.45 20.97 -11.73
C ASN A 63 -5.63 21.92 -11.45
N GLU A 64 -6.73 21.43 -10.90
CA GLU A 64 -7.88 22.27 -10.53
C GLU A 64 -7.53 23.25 -9.41
N THR A 65 -6.82 22.76 -8.39
CA THR A 65 -6.36 23.59 -7.27
C THR A 65 -5.39 24.66 -7.75
N PHE A 66 -4.46 24.28 -8.65
CA PHE A 66 -3.51 25.21 -9.24
C PHE A 66 -4.20 26.25 -10.13
N LYS A 67 -5.19 25.87 -10.94
CA LYS A 67 -5.99 26.82 -11.73
C LYS A 67 -6.73 27.82 -10.85
N LYS A 68 -7.27 27.38 -9.72
CA LYS A 68 -8.10 28.22 -8.84
C LYS A 68 -7.29 29.13 -7.92
N TYR A 69 -6.15 28.65 -7.41
CA TYR A 69 -5.39 29.35 -6.36
C TYR A 69 -3.97 29.74 -6.78
N GLY A 70 -3.44 29.18 -7.87
CA GLY A 70 -2.05 29.37 -8.30
C GLY A 70 -1.04 28.92 -7.24
N ASN A 71 0.11 29.59 -7.18
CA ASN A 71 1.15 29.35 -6.17
C ASN A 71 0.90 30.06 -4.83
N LYS A 72 -0.37 30.36 -4.48
CA LYS A 72 -0.67 31.07 -3.24
C LYS A 72 -0.72 30.10 -2.05
N PRO A 73 0.06 30.33 -0.98
CA PRO A 73 -0.04 29.53 0.22
C PRO A 73 -1.38 29.78 0.94
N MET A 74 -1.94 28.73 1.54
CA MET A 74 -3.12 28.85 2.40
C MET A 74 -2.77 29.60 3.70
N LYS A 75 -3.70 30.40 4.22
CA LYS A 75 -3.56 31.03 5.55
C LYS A 75 -3.66 29.99 6.66
N LYS A 76 -2.85 30.14 7.71
CA LYS A 76 -2.81 29.22 8.88
C LYS A 76 -4.17 29.05 9.57
N GLU A 77 -4.95 30.13 9.67
CA GLU A 77 -6.29 30.10 10.28
C GLU A 77 -7.28 29.25 9.48
N SER A 78 -7.20 29.30 8.15
CA SER A 78 -8.03 28.48 7.27
C SER A 78 -7.66 27.00 7.34
N LEU A 79 -6.36 26.70 7.51
CA LEU A 79 -5.89 25.33 7.71
C LEU A 79 -6.43 24.73 9.01
N LYS A 80 -6.42 25.49 10.12
CA LYS A 80 -6.92 25.02 11.42
C LYS A 80 -8.40 24.61 11.36
N LYS A 81 -9.23 25.40 10.67
CA LYS A 81 -10.67 25.11 10.50
C LYS A 81 -10.99 23.83 9.71
N LEU A 82 -10.03 23.23 9.01
CA LEU A 82 -10.24 21.98 8.26
C LEU A 82 -10.04 20.72 9.11
N PHE A 83 -9.39 20.86 10.27
CA PHE A 83 -9.06 19.75 11.17
C PHE A 83 -9.73 19.87 12.55
N GLU A 84 -10.63 20.85 12.71
CA GLU A 84 -11.57 21.00 13.84
C GLU A 84 -12.94 20.41 13.47
#